data_AF-A0ABD4WTZ5-F1
#
_entry.id   AF-A0ABD4WTZ5-F1
#
_cell.length_a   1.000
_cell.length_b   1.000
_cell.length_c   1.000
_cell.angle_alpha   90.00
_cell.angle_beta   90.00
_cell.angle_gamma   90.00
#
_symmetry.space_group_name_H-M   'P 1'
#
loop_
_entity.id
_entity.type
_entity.pdbx_description
1 polymer ?
#
loop_
_entity_poly.entity_id
_entity_poly.type
_entity_poly.pdbx_seq_one_letter_code
_entity_poly.pdbx_strand_id
1 'polypeptide(L)' 'MNDKDLQILVEEISLKLFHKTFRHEATFNSRLSTTGGRYLLRTCNIEVNYKYFEQYGRQEIVEII' A
#
# COMPACT_ATOMS: atom_id res chain seq x y z
N MET A 1 1.51 9.37 -7.39
CA MET A 1 0.47 8.57 -6.72
C MET A 1 0.28 9.17 -5.36
N ASN A 2 -0.94 9.51 -4.97
CA ASN A 2 -1.26 10.00 -3.63
C ASN A 2 -1.90 8.87 -2.78
N ASP A 3 -2.20 9.16 -1.51
CA ASP A 3 -2.81 8.16 -0.61
C ASP A 3 -4.16 7.64 -1.10
N LYS A 4 -4.96 8.47 -1.79
CA LYS A 4 -6.25 8.03 -2.35
C LYS A 4 -6.06 7.03 -3.49
N ASP A 5 -5.09 7.29 -4.37
CA ASP A 5 -4.73 6.37 -5.44
C ASP A 5 -4.23 5.03 -4.85
N LEU A 6 -3.51 5.08 -3.72
CA LEU A 6 -3.01 3.91 -3.01
C LEU A 6 -4.13 3.11 -2.37
N GLN A 7 -5.08 3.78 -1.71
CA GLN A 7 -6.27 3.16 -1.14
C GLN A 7 -7.06 2.39 -2.21
N ILE A 8 -7.33 3.03 -3.35
CA ILE A 8 -8.05 2.40 -4.48
C ILE A 8 -7.28 1.19 -4.99
N LEU A 9 -5.96 1.31 -5.15
CA LEU A 9 -5.13 0.19 -5.62
C LEU A 9 -5.20 -1.01 -4.68
N VAL A 10 -5.08 -0.79 -3.37
CA VAL A 10 -5.17 -1.86 -2.37
C VAL A 10 -6.55 -2.50 -2.38
N GLU A 11 -7.62 -1.71 -2.48
CA GLU A 11 -9.00 -2.19 -2.59
C GLU A 11 -9.21 -3.06 -3.84
N GLU A 12 -8.70 -2.62 -4.99
CA GLU A 12 -8.75 -3.37 -6.25
C GLU A 12 -8.02 -4.70 -6.15
N ILE A 13 -6.79 -4.71 -5.60
CA ILE A 13 -6.01 -5.94 -5.41
C ILE A 13 -6.72 -6.86 -4.42
N SER A 14 -7.25 -6.33 -3.32
CA SER A 14 -7.97 -7.09 -2.31
C SER A 14 -9.18 -7.82 -2.90
N LEU A 15 -9.97 -7.09 -3.71
CA LEU A 15 -11.14 -7.64 -4.36
C LEU A 15 -10.78 -8.66 -5.44
N LYS A 16 -9.72 -8.39 -6.22
CA LYS A 16 -9.29 -9.24 -7.33
C LYS A 16 -8.65 -10.55 -6.89
N LEU A 17 -7.78 -10.52 -5.88
CA LEU A 17 -7.00 -11.68 -5.44
C LEU A 17 -7.64 -12.44 -4.28
N PHE A 18 -8.29 -11.72 -3.36
CA PHE A 18 -8.83 -12.32 -2.14
C PHE A 18 -10.36 -12.34 -2.11
N HIS A 19 -11.02 -11.73 -3.10
CA HIS A 19 -12.48 -11.59 -3.17
C HIS A 19 -13.08 -10.96 -1.91
N LYS A 20 -12.34 -10.03 -1.30
CA LYS A 20 -12.74 -9.31 -0.08
C LYS A 20 -12.57 -7.82 -0.27
N THR A 21 -13.45 -7.05 0.35
CA THR A 21 -13.31 -5.59 0.44
C THR A 21 -12.24 -5.25 1.45
N PHE A 22 -11.27 -4.42 1.08
CA PHE A 22 -10.35 -3.81 2.05
C PHE A 22 -11.09 -2.70 2.81
N ARG A 23 -11.17 -2.81 4.14
CA ARG A 23 -11.92 -1.88 5.02
C ARG A 23 -11.01 -1.03 5.91
N HIS A 24 -9.70 -1.18 5.73
CA HIS A 24 -8.69 -0.48 6.50
C HIS A 24 -8.09 0.64 5.66
N GLU A 25 -7.08 1.33 6.19
CA GLU A 25 -6.45 2.46 5.52
C GLU A 25 -5.09 2.05 4.95
N ALA A 26 -4.82 2.49 3.72
CA ALA A 26 -3.54 2.38 3.06
C ALA A 26 -2.96 3.78 2.79
N THR A 27 -1.79 4.07 3.36
CA THR A 27 -1.16 5.40 3.24
C THR A 27 0.33 5.31 2.92
N PHE A 28 0.86 6.35 2.29
CA PHE A 28 2.28 6.50 2.11
C PHE A 28 2.94 7.02 3.40
N ASN A 29 3.99 6.33 3.83
CA ASN A 29 4.83 6.72 4.95
C ASN A 29 6.28 6.91 4.50
N SER A 30 6.69 8.17 4.32
CA SER A 30 8.05 8.55 3.90
C SER A 30 9.14 8.26 4.94
N ARG A 31 8.77 7.93 6.18
CA ARG A 31 9.70 7.57 7.26
C ARG A 31 10.13 6.10 7.20
N LEU A 32 9.43 5.26 6.41
CA LEU A 32 9.88 3.89 6.15
C LEU A 32 11.22 3.94 5.40
N SER A 33 12.23 3.24 5.90
CA SER A 33 13.59 3.26 5.35
C SER A 33 14.08 1.88 4.91
N THR A 34 13.75 0.84 5.67
CA THR A 34 14.29 -0.51 5.48
C THR A 34 13.32 -1.47 4.77
N THR A 35 12.03 -1.12 4.69
CA THR A 35 11.00 -1.96 4.05
C THR A 35 10.23 -1.18 2.99
N GLY A 36 9.71 -1.91 1.99
CA GLY A 36 8.80 -1.37 0.98
C GLY A 36 7.41 -1.07 1.53
N GLY A 37 6.95 -1.85 2.52
CA GLY A 37 5.69 -1.62 3.21
C GLY A 37 5.66 -2.18 4.63
N ARG A 38 4.56 -1.95 5.35
CA ARG A 38 4.31 -2.41 6.71
C ARG A 38 2.82 -2.64 6.95
N TYR A 39 2.48 -3.76 7.57
CA TYR A 39 1.12 -4.06 8.05
C TYR A 39 1.02 -3.81 9.56
N LEU A 40 0.10 -2.95 9.98
CA LEU A 40 -0.07 -2.56 11.38
C LEU A 40 -1.07 -3.49 12.09
N LEU A 41 -0.59 -4.41 12.94
CA LEU A 41 -1.45 -5.41 13.60
C LEU A 41 -2.60 -4.83 14.45
N ARG A 42 -2.45 -3.62 15.01
CA ARG A 42 -3.49 -3.01 15.86
C ARG A 42 -4.68 -2.47 15.06
N THR A 43 -4.44 -1.93 13.87
CA THR A 43 -5.45 -1.25 13.06
C THR A 43 -5.75 -1.98 11.75
N CYS A 44 -4.89 -2.93 11.39
CA CYS A 44 -4.83 -3.60 10.09
C CYS A 44 -4.59 -2.66 8.91
N ASN A 45 -4.06 -1.46 9.18
CA ASN A 45 -3.66 -0.51 8.15
C ASN A 45 -2.39 -0.97 7.44
N ILE A 46 -2.24 -0.54 6.20
CA ILE A 46 -1.05 -0.78 5.38
C ILE A 46 -0.34 0.56 5.22
N GLU A 47 0.96 0.58 5.48
CA GLU A 47 1.81 1.72 5.16
C GLU A 47 2.77 1.33 4.06
N VAL A 48 2.92 2.17 3.05
CA VAL A 48 3.80 1.94 1.91
C VAL A 48 4.88 3.00 1.85
N ASN A 49 6.10 2.60 1.53
CA ASN A 49 7.23 3.50 1.43
C ASN A 49 7.16 4.32 0.14
N TYR A 50 6.92 5.63 0.28
CA TYR A 50 6.81 6.54 -0.87
C TYR A 50 8.07 6.56 -1.75
N LYS A 51 9.26 6.31 -1.18
CA LYS A 51 10.52 6.33 -1.93
C LYS A 51 10.58 5.24 -2.99
N TYR A 52 9.96 4.09 -2.75
CA TYR A 52 9.90 3.00 -3.74
C TYR A 52 9.01 3.39 -4.93
N PHE A 53 7.91 4.11 -4.67
CA PHE A 53 7.09 4.69 -5.74
C PHE A 53 7.89 5.70 -6.57
N GLU A 54 8.66 6.58 -5.92
CA GLU A 54 9.47 7.59 -6.63
C GLU A 54 10.58 6.97 -7.49
N GLN A 55 11.21 5.89 -7.02
CA GLN A 55 12.34 5.26 -7.70
C GLN A 55 11.93 4.26 -8.79
N TYR A 56 10.89 3.46 -8.54
CA TYR A 56 10.53 2.31 -9.38
C TYR A 56 9.12 2.43 -9.97
N GLY A 57 8.35 3.44 -9.55
CA GLY A 57 7.02 3.72 -10.07
C GLY A 57 5.93 2.82 -9.48
N ARG A 58 4.80 2.75 -10.19
CA ARG A 58 3.59 2.05 -9.72
C ARG A 58 3.76 0.53 -9.63
N GLN A 59 4.54 -0.08 -10.50
CA GLN A 59 4.65 -1.54 -10.57
C GLN A 59 5.24 -2.11 -9.28
N GLU A 60 6.28 -1.47 -8.75
CA GLU A 60 6.87 -1.84 -7.46
C GLU A 60 5.85 -1.78 -6.32
N ILE A 61 4.99 -0.75 -6.31
CA ILE A 61 3.94 -0.63 -5.30
C ILE A 61 2.94 -1.79 -5.38
N VAL A 62 2.65 -2.30 -6.58
CA VAL A 62 1.80 -3.48 -6.74
C VAL A 62 2.47 -4.75 -6.21
N GLU A 63 3.79 -4.88 -6.32
CA GLU A 63 4.51 -6.04 -5.77
C GLU A 63 4.64 -5.99 -4.23
N ILE A 64 4.63 -4.79 -3.65
CA ILE A 64 4.63 -4.58 -2.20
C ILE A 64 3.28 -4.94 -1.56
N ILE A 65 2.17 -4.77 -2.28
CA ILE A 65 0.79 -4.99 -1.80
C ILE A 65 0.36 -6.44 -2.01
#